data_AF-A0A817NMM2-F1
#
_entry.id   AF-A0A817NMM2-F1
#
_cell.length_a   1.000
_cell.length_b   1.000
_cell.length_c   1.000
_cell.angle_alpha   90.00
_cell.angle_beta   90.00
_cell.angle_gamma   90.00
#
_symmetry.space_group_name_H-M   'P 1'
#
loop_
_entity.id
_entity.type
_entity.pdbx_description
1 polymer ?
#
loop_
_entity_poly.entity_id
_entity_poly.type
_entity_poly.pdbx_seq_one_letter_code
_entity_poly.pdbx_strand_id
1 'polypeptide(L)'
;MIVLLNSTNLKFLAILIDCLHMLAYNNEEVKLIIEASNAPQQLLNILDRTNYEKLIWTITRLLRVLSTCSSLKIMLVSKNTVQILEKQLYQPI
;
A
#
# COMPACT_ATOMS: atom_id res chain seq x y z
N MET A 1 -12.05 1.09 -8.31
CA MET A 1 -11.08 1.93 -7.55
C MET A 1 -9.64 1.48 -7.76
N ILE A 2 -9.32 0.18 -7.63
CA ILE A 2 -7.93 -0.33 -7.78
C ILE A 2 -7.29 0.00 -9.15
N VAL A 3 -8.07 0.04 -10.23
CA VAL A 3 -7.60 0.43 -11.58
C VAL A 3 -6.95 1.84 -11.60
N LEU A 4 -7.33 2.71 -10.66
CA LEU A 4 -6.85 4.09 -10.58
C LEU A 4 -5.44 4.21 -9.96
N LEU A 5 -4.87 3.12 -9.44
CA LEU A 5 -3.49 3.08 -8.92
C LEU A 5 -2.42 3.32 -10.01
N ASN A 6 -2.78 3.25 -11.30
CA ASN A 6 -1.90 3.56 -12.42
C ASN A 6 -1.75 5.09 -12.67
N SER A 7 -2.42 5.95 -11.89
CA SER A 7 -2.31 7.40 -12.03
C SER A 7 -0.89 7.90 -11.69
N THR A 8 -0.43 8.93 -12.41
CA THR A 8 0.88 9.56 -12.16
C THR A 8 0.79 10.69 -11.12
N ASN A 9 -0.41 11.15 -10.77
CA ASN A 9 -0.58 12.26 -9.84
C ASN A 9 -0.47 11.79 -8.38
N LEU A 10 0.66 12.12 -7.74
CA LEU A 10 0.98 11.69 -6.37
C LEU A 10 -0.04 12.15 -5.32
N LYS A 11 -0.63 13.34 -5.48
CA LYS A 11 -1.66 13.85 -4.56
C LYS A 11 -2.97 13.09 -4.70
N PHE A 12 -3.34 12.76 -5.93
CA PHE A 12 -4.50 11.93 -6.21
C PHE A 12 -4.31 10.50 -5.65
N LEU A 13 -3.14 9.90 -5.87
CA LEU A 13 -2.82 8.58 -5.32
C LEU A 13 -2.94 8.56 -3.79
N ALA A 14 -2.46 9.60 -3.10
CA ALA A 14 -2.58 9.67 -1.64
C ALA A 14 -4.04 9.65 -1.18
N ILE A 15 -4.94 10.37 -1.87
CA ILE A 15 -6.38 10.37 -1.56
C ILE A 15 -6.98 9.00 -1.88
N LEU A 16 -6.68 8.44 -3.04
CA LEU A 16 -7.19 7.12 -3.47
C LEU A 16 -6.78 6.02 -2.47
N ILE A 17 -5.54 6.03 -2.02
CA ILE A 17 -5.01 5.05 -1.06
C ILE A 17 -5.64 5.25 0.32
N ASP A 18 -5.89 6.49 0.74
CA ASP A 18 -6.62 6.76 1.97
C ASP A 18 -8.06 6.23 1.90
N CYS A 19 -8.75 6.36 0.76
CA CYS A 19 -10.04 5.71 0.55
C CYS A 19 -9.95 4.18 0.67
N LEU A 20 -8.93 3.55 0.07
CA LEU A 20 -8.71 2.11 0.20
C LEU A 20 -8.44 1.68 1.64
N HIS A 21 -7.66 2.47 2.39
CA HIS A 21 -7.43 2.25 3.82
C HIS A 21 -8.76 2.27 4.60
N MET A 22 -9.60 3.28 4.38
CA MET A 22 -10.89 3.39 5.06
C MET A 22 -11.83 2.22 4.73
N LEU A 23 -11.83 1.75 3.48
CA LEU A 23 -12.64 0.60 3.07
C LEU A 23 -12.12 -0.73 3.64
N ALA A 24 -10.80 -0.90 3.74
CA ALA A 24 -10.18 -2.13 4.23
C ALA A 24 -10.13 -2.22 5.77
N TYR A 25 -10.27 -1.09 6.47
CA TYR A 25 -10.23 -1.05 7.93
C TYR A 25 -11.41 -1.82 8.50
N ASN A 26 -11.11 -2.84 9.32
CA ASN A 26 -12.10 -3.77 9.91
C ASN A 26 -13.03 -4.47 8.91
N ASN A 27 -12.62 -4.61 7.64
CA ASN A 27 -13.39 -5.30 6.62
C ASN A 27 -12.52 -6.34 5.89
N GLU A 28 -12.70 -7.62 6.24
CA GLU A 28 -11.94 -8.73 5.65
C GLU A 28 -12.29 -8.97 4.17
N GLU A 29 -13.55 -8.76 3.77
CA GLU A 29 -13.97 -8.96 2.38
C GLU A 29 -13.23 -8.01 1.43
N VAL A 30 -13.10 -6.74 1.83
CA VAL A 30 -12.32 -5.75 1.06
C VAL A 30 -10.84 -6.14 1.01
N LYS A 31 -10.27 -6.69 2.08
CA LYS A 31 -8.87 -7.17 2.08
C LYS A 31 -8.69 -8.31 1.08
N LEU A 32 -9.62 -9.26 1.02
CA LEU A 32 -9.59 -10.36 0.04
C LEU A 32 -9.74 -9.84 -1.41
N ILE A 33 -10.57 -8.84 -1.65
CA ILE A 33 -10.69 -8.18 -2.97
C ILE A 33 -9.36 -7.51 -3.36
N ILE A 34 -8.71 -6.83 -2.40
CA ILE A 34 -7.39 -6.22 -2.61
C ILE A 34 -6.34 -7.30 -2.89
N GLU A 35 -6.35 -8.41 -2.16
CA GLU A 35 -5.45 -9.55 -2.34
C GLU A 35 -5.59 -10.19 -3.73
N ALA A 36 -6.83 -10.44 -4.17
CA ALA A 36 -7.12 -11.02 -5.49
C ALA A 36 -6.75 -10.09 -6.66
N SER A 37 -6.42 -8.82 -6.36
CA SER A 37 -6.03 -7.82 -7.34
C SER A 37 -4.51 -7.63 -7.40
N ASN A 38 -4.04 -6.91 -8.42
CA ASN A 38 -2.62 -6.50 -8.49
C ASN A 38 -2.28 -5.30 -7.58
N ALA A 39 -3.21 -4.82 -6.75
CA ALA A 39 -3.00 -3.66 -5.90
C ALA A 39 -1.79 -3.79 -4.96
N PRO A 40 -1.54 -4.92 -4.26
CA PRO A 40 -0.42 -5.02 -3.32
C PRO A 40 0.94 -4.80 -4.01
N GLN A 41 1.14 -5.39 -5.20
CA GLN A 41 2.36 -5.17 -5.97
C GLN A 41 2.48 -3.73 -6.45
N GLN A 42 1.39 -3.13 -6.91
CA GLN A 42 1.38 -1.74 -7.36
C GLN A 42 1.71 -0.78 -6.20
N LEU A 43 1.15 -1.01 -5.01
CA LEU A 43 1.44 -0.22 -3.82
C LEU A 43 2.93 -0.27 -3.45
N LEU A 44 3.55 -1.45 -3.50
CA LEU A 44 4.99 -1.60 -3.23
C LEU A 44 5.84 -0.91 -4.30
N ASN A 45 5.47 -1.02 -5.58
CA ASN A 45 6.17 -0.34 -6.67
C ASN A 45 6.09 1.19 -6.54
N ILE A 46 4.94 1.73 -6.10
CA ILE A 46 4.77 3.16 -5.85
C ILE A 46 5.63 3.56 -4.64
N LEU A 47 5.55 2.80 -3.54
CA LEU A 47 6.30 3.05 -2.31
C LEU A 47 7.81 3.07 -2.54
N ASP A 48 8.35 2.19 -3.38
CA ASP A 48 9.79 2.09 -3.65
C ASP A 48 10.35 3.27 -4.48
N ARG A 49 9.48 3.97 -5.22
CA ARG A 49 9.86 5.02 -6.18
C ARG A 49 9.50 6.44 -5.73
N THR A 50 8.56 6.57 -4.80
CA THR A 50 8.08 7.87 -4.33
C THR A 50 8.97 8.41 -3.22
N ASN A 51 9.20 9.72 -3.23
CA ASN A 51 9.77 10.47 -2.10
C ASN A 51 8.70 11.41 -1.48
N TYR A 52 7.44 11.30 -1.92
CA TYR A 52 6.36 12.14 -1.40
C TYR A 52 5.87 11.59 -0.05
N GLU A 53 6.31 12.23 1.04
CA GLU A 53 6.07 11.82 2.42
C GLU A 53 4.61 11.44 2.71
N LYS A 54 3.66 12.31 2.33
CA LYS A 54 2.23 12.05 2.57
C LYS A 54 1.75 10.77 1.88
N LEU A 55 2.24 10.48 0.67
CA LEU A 55 1.90 9.26 -0.04
C LEU A 55 2.53 8.04 0.62
N ILE A 56 3.81 8.13 1.01
CA ILE A 56 4.52 7.07 1.76
C ILE A 56 3.72 6.71 3.01
N TRP A 57 3.35 7.72 3.81
CA TRP A 57 2.55 7.55 5.02
C TRP A 57 1.19 6.89 4.77
N THR A 58 0.46 7.30 3.73
CA THR A 58 -0.83 6.68 3.39
C THR A 58 -0.68 5.23 2.96
N ILE A 59 0.37 4.89 2.19
CA ILE A 59 0.64 3.51 1.76
C ILE A 59 1.01 2.64 2.96
N THR A 60 1.93 3.09 3.83
CA THR A 60 2.35 2.31 5.00
C THR A 60 1.19 2.06 5.97
N ARG A 61 0.29 3.04 6.14
CA ARG A 61 -0.96 2.85 6.90
C ARG A 61 -1.84 1.76 6.30
N LEU A 62 -2.06 1.78 4.99
CA LEU A 62 -2.84 0.73 4.31
C LEU A 62 -2.16 -0.64 4.48
N LEU A 63 -0.85 -0.73 4.25
CA LEU A 63 -0.08 -1.97 4.43
C LEU A 63 -0.22 -2.53 5.85
N ARG A 64 -0.23 -1.68 6.88
CA ARG A 64 -0.49 -2.09 8.27
C ARG A 64 -1.86 -2.74 8.43
N VAL A 65 -2.91 -2.17 7.83
CA VAL A 65 -4.27 -2.75 7.87
C VAL A 65 -4.30 -4.09 7.14
N LEU A 66 -3.69 -4.18 5.95
CA LEU A 66 -3.63 -5.41 5.17
C LEU A 66 -2.84 -6.52 5.88
N SER A 67 -1.81 -6.17 6.66
CA SER A 67 -0.94 -7.13 7.37
C SER A 67 -1.62 -7.85 8.53
N THR A 68 -2.85 -7.47 8.88
CA THR A 68 -3.67 -8.19 9.86
C THR A 68 -4.28 -9.47 9.28
N CYS A 69 -4.41 -9.55 7.95
CA CYS A 69 -4.84 -10.74 7.24
C CYS A 69 -3.63 -11.66 6.98
N SER A 70 -3.74 -12.94 7.35
CA SER A 70 -2.60 -13.89 7.34
C SER A 70 -2.07 -14.17 5.93
N SER A 71 -2.96 -14.33 4.95
CA SER A 71 -2.61 -14.58 3.54
C SER A 71 -1.85 -13.39 2.94
N LEU A 72 -2.42 -12.19 3.08
CA LEU A 72 -1.81 -10.93 2.66
C LEU A 72 -0.46 -10.69 3.34
N LYS A 73 -0.32 -10.99 4.63
CA LYS A 73 0.95 -10.84 5.34
C LYS A 73 2.06 -11.68 4.73
N ILE A 74 1.79 -12.95 4.44
CA ILE A 74 2.76 -13.86 3.81
C ILE A 74 3.14 -13.35 2.41
N MET A 75 2.15 -12.92 1.63
CA MET A 75 2.36 -12.37 0.29
C MET A 75 3.15 -11.06 0.31
N LEU A 76 2.92 -10.17 1.29
CA LEU A 76 3.70 -8.94 1.44
C LEU A 76 5.16 -9.26 1.78
N VAL A 77 5.40 -10.18 2.73
CA VAL A 77 6.77 -10.58 3.10
C VAL A 77 7.51 -11.20 1.92
N SER A 78 6.84 -12.00 1.09
CA SER A 78 7.46 -12.61 -0.11
C SER A 78 7.80 -11.61 -1.23
N LYS A 79 7.25 -10.39 -1.19
CA LYS A 79 7.45 -9.32 -2.18
C LYS A 79 8.48 -8.27 -1.77
N ASN A 80 9.42 -8.61 -0.88
CA ASN A 80 10.46 -7.70 -0.37
C ASN A 80 9.91 -6.44 0.33
N THR A 81 8.69 -6.51 0.88
CA THR A 81 8.06 -5.35 1.55
C THR A 81 8.94 -4.80 2.68
N VAL A 82 9.64 -5.67 3.41
CA VAL A 82 10.50 -5.28 4.53
C VAL A 82 11.67 -4.41 4.05
N GLN A 83 12.33 -4.81 2.97
CA GLN A 83 13.46 -4.05 2.39
C GLN A 83 13.00 -2.72 1.81
N ILE A 84 11.81 -2.68 1.18
CA ILE A 84 11.23 -1.44 0.67
C ILE A 84 10.92 -0.49 1.84
N LEU A 85 10.32 -0.99 2.92
CA LEU A 85 10.04 -0.18 4.11
C LEU A 85 11.32 0.30 4.79
N GLU A 86 12.32 -0.56 4.91
CA GLU A 86 13.64 -0.21 5.45
C GLU A 86 14.29 0.92 4.67
N LYS A 87 14.30 0.84 3.33
CA LYS A 87 14.79 1.92 2.47
C LYS A 87 14.09 3.25 2.74
N GLN A 88 12.77 3.24 3.00
CA GLN A 88 11.99 4.43 3.30
C GLN A 88 12.30 5.01 4.69
N LEU A 89 12.75 4.21 5.66
CA LEU A 89 13.15 4.68 6.99
C LEU A 89 14.46 5.49 6.97
N TYR A 90 15.35 5.20 6.01
CA TYR A 90 16.64 5.88 5.87
C TYR A 90 16.60 7.09 4.94
N GLN A 91 15.44 7.42 4.36
CA GLN A 91 15.33 8.64 3.55
C GLN A 91 15.30 9.89 4.46
N PRO A 92 16.11 10.92 4.17
CA PRO A 92 16.07 12.18 4.92
C PRO A 92 14.71 12.88 4.70
N ILE A 93 14.16 13.43 5.79
CA ILE A 93 12.91 14.21 5.84
C ILE A 93 13.12 15.56 5.16
#